data_AF-H0WYE2-F1
#
_entry.id   AF-H0WYE2-F1
#
_cell.length_a   1.000
_cell.length_b   1.000
_cell.length_c   1.000
_cell.angle_alpha   90.00
_cell.angle_beta   90.00
_cell.angle_gamma   90.00
#
_symmetry.space_group_name_H-M   'P 1'
#
loop_
_entity.id
_entity.type
_entity.pdbx_description
1 polymer ?
#
loop_
_entity_poly.entity_id
_entity_poly.type
_entity_poly.pdbx_seq_one_letter_code
_entity_poly.pdbx_strand_id
1 'polypeptide(L)'
;MAKLRVAYEYTEAEDKSIRLGLFLIISGVVSLFIFGFCWLSPALQDLQATAANCTVLSVQQIGEVFECTFTCGADCRGTSQYPCVQVYVNNSESNSRALLHSDEHQLLTNPKCSYIPPCKRENQKNLESVMNWQQYWKDEIGSQPFTCYFNQYQ
;
A
#
# COMPACT_ATOMS: atom_id res chain seq x y z
N MET A 1 18.94 -54.77 44.95
CA MET A 1 19.23 -53.46 44.34
C MET A 1 17.91 -52.78 44.00
N ALA A 2 17.38 -51.96 44.90
CA ALA A 2 16.19 -51.15 44.60
C ALA A 2 16.67 -49.81 44.04
N LYS A 3 16.38 -49.57 42.76
CA LYS A 3 16.69 -48.32 42.07
C LYS A 3 15.73 -47.27 42.63
N LEU A 4 16.18 -46.43 43.56
CA LEU A 4 15.42 -45.31 44.09
C LEU A 4 15.04 -44.39 42.91
N ARG A 5 13.76 -44.43 42.49
CA ARG A 5 13.23 -43.40 41.60
C ARG A 5 12.95 -42.20 42.50
N VAL A 6 13.90 -41.28 42.57
CA VAL A 6 13.70 -39.97 43.18
C VAL A 6 12.63 -39.28 42.34
N ALA A 7 11.41 -39.17 42.88
CA ALA A 7 10.41 -38.28 42.33
C ALA A 7 10.86 -36.86 42.67
N TYR A 8 11.35 -36.13 41.67
CA TYR A 8 11.68 -34.72 41.82
C TYR A 8 10.35 -33.95 41.81
N GLU A 9 9.80 -33.65 42.99
CA GLU A 9 8.65 -32.76 43.12
C GLU A 9 9.13 -31.32 42.96
N TYR A 10 8.67 -30.65 41.90
CA TYR A 10 8.97 -29.24 41.67
C TYR A 10 8.29 -28.37 42.73
N THR A 11 9.00 -27.34 43.19
CA THR A 11 8.40 -26.35 44.10
C THR A 11 7.31 -25.54 43.37
N GLU A 12 6.34 -24.99 44.11
CA GLU A 12 5.24 -24.20 43.51
C GLU A 12 5.75 -23.01 42.68
N ALA A 13 6.88 -22.42 43.08
CA ALA A 13 7.53 -21.33 42.35
C ALA A 13 8.17 -21.81 41.03
N GLU A 14 8.77 -23.01 41.02
CA GLU A 14 9.33 -23.61 39.81
C GLU A 14 8.24 -24.02 38.81
N ASP A 15 7.11 -24.58 39.27
CA ASP A 15 5.97 -24.90 38.38
C ASP A 15 5.38 -23.62 37.74
N LYS A 16 5.21 -22.54 38.53
CA LYS A 16 4.78 -21.23 38.00
C LYS A 16 5.78 -20.65 37.00
N SER A 17 7.08 -20.76 37.27
CA SER A 17 8.15 -20.32 36.37
C SER A 17 8.16 -21.11 35.06
N ILE A 18 8.03 -22.44 35.13
CA ILE A 18 7.97 -23.32 33.95
C ILE A 18 6.72 -23.02 33.12
N ARG A 19 5.55 -22.83 33.74
CA ARG A 19 4.33 -22.43 33.05
C ARG A 19 4.46 -21.08 32.36
N LEU A 20 5.09 -20.10 33.01
CA LEU A 20 5.35 -18.79 32.42
C LEU A 20 6.31 -18.91 31.23
N GLY A 21 7.38 -19.69 31.36
CA GLY A 21 8.31 -19.97 30.26
C GLY A 21 7.62 -20.61 29.06
N LEU A 22 6.78 -21.62 29.29
CA LEU A 22 5.99 -22.27 28.23
C LEU A 22 5.01 -21.29 27.58
N PHE A 23 4.35 -20.43 28.38
CA PHE A 23 3.47 -19.40 27.85
C PHE A 23 4.22 -18.41 26.97
N LEU A 24 5.40 -17.94 27.40
CA LEU A 24 6.22 -17.02 26.61
C LEU A 24 6.69 -17.66 25.30
N ILE A 25 7.09 -18.93 25.32
CA ILE A 25 7.47 -19.68 24.10
C ILE A 25 6.29 -19.77 23.14
N ILE A 26 5.12 -20.19 23.63
CA ILE A 26 3.90 -20.29 22.81
C ILE A 26 3.53 -18.93 22.24
N SER A 27 3.55 -17.88 23.07
CA SER A 27 3.24 -16.51 22.62
C SER A 27 4.24 -16.03 21.56
N GLY A 28 5.53 -16.34 21.71
CA GLY A 28 6.55 -15.97 20.73
C GLY A 28 6.34 -16.66 19.39
N VAL A 29 6.02 -17.96 19.41
CA VAL A 29 5.69 -18.72 18.19
C VAL A 29 4.44 -18.15 17.54
N VAL A 30 3.38 -17.91 18.29
CA VAL A 30 2.13 -17.32 17.77
C VAL A 30 2.38 -15.93 17.18
N SER A 31 3.13 -15.07 17.86
CA SER A 31 3.51 -13.76 17.34
C SER A 31 4.30 -13.86 16.05
N LEU A 32 5.28 -14.76 15.95
CA LEU A 32 6.04 -14.97 14.71
C LEU A 32 5.13 -15.41 13.55
N PHE A 33 4.17 -16.30 13.81
CA PHE A 33 3.18 -16.68 12.80
C PHE A 33 2.32 -15.49 12.37
N ILE A 34 1.83 -14.68 13.32
CA ILE A 34 1.05 -13.48 13.02
C ILE A 34 1.88 -12.50 12.17
N PHE A 35 3.14 -12.25 12.53
CA PHE A 35 4.02 -11.39 11.73
C PHE A 35 4.31 -11.99 10.35
N GLY A 36 4.52 -13.30 10.24
CA GLY A 36 4.73 -13.96 8.96
C GLY A 36 3.55 -13.78 8.01
N PHE A 37 2.32 -14.01 8.47
CA PHE A 37 1.15 -13.87 7.61
C PHE A 37 0.74 -12.42 7.36
N CYS A 38 0.71 -11.58 8.40
CA CYS A 38 0.19 -10.22 8.28
C CYS A 38 1.20 -9.22 7.70
N TRP A 39 2.50 -9.42 7.90
CA TRP A 39 3.53 -8.45 7.50
C TRP A 39 4.41 -8.98 6.39
N LEU A 40 4.91 -10.22 6.51
CA LEU A 40 5.85 -10.75 5.53
C LEU A 40 5.17 -11.05 4.19
N SER A 41 3.96 -11.59 4.19
CA SER A 41 3.22 -11.87 2.95
C SER A 41 3.01 -10.64 2.06
N PRO A 42 2.43 -9.52 2.55
CA PRO A 42 2.26 -8.33 1.70
C PRO A 42 3.60 -7.69 1.33
N ALA A 43 4.60 -7.70 2.21
CA ALA A 43 5.93 -7.17 1.88
C ALA A 43 6.62 -7.98 0.76
N LEU A 44 6.44 -9.29 0.72
CA LEU A 44 6.95 -10.13 -0.37
C LEU A 44 6.22 -9.89 -1.70
N GLN A 45 4.92 -9.56 -1.65
CA GLN A 45 4.15 -9.20 -2.85
C GLN A 45 4.62 -7.86 -3.43
N ASP A 46 4.92 -6.87 -2.58
CA ASP A 46 5.46 -5.58 -3.02
C ASP A 46 6.85 -5.74 -3.67
N LEU A 47 7.70 -6.62 -3.10
CA LEU A 47 9.00 -6.97 -3.69
C LEU A 47 8.91 -7.71 -5.04
N GLN A 48 7.75 -8.27 -5.39
CA GLN A 48 7.56 -8.93 -6.68
C GLN A 48 7.47 -7.91 -7.82
N ALA A 49 7.17 -6.63 -7.52
CA ALA A 49 7.17 -5.58 -8.52
C ALA A 49 8.60 -5.30 -9.00
N THR A 50 8.83 -5.49 -10.29
CA THR A 50 10.14 -5.25 -10.90
C THR A 50 10.32 -3.77 -11.21
N ALA A 51 11.45 -3.20 -10.81
CA ALA A 51 11.84 -1.85 -11.19
C ALA A 51 12.14 -1.80 -12.70
N ALA A 52 11.50 -0.89 -13.41
CA ALA A 52 11.65 -0.69 -14.84
C ALA A 52 11.73 0.81 -15.18
N ASN A 53 12.13 1.13 -16.41
CA ASN A 53 12.11 2.51 -16.89
C ASN A 53 10.80 2.76 -17.65
N CYS A 54 9.98 3.67 -17.12
CA CYS A 54 8.75 4.10 -17.76
C CYS A 54 8.96 5.44 -18.47
N THR A 55 8.32 5.59 -19.63
CA THR A 55 8.22 6.87 -20.34
C THR A 55 6.75 7.27 -20.49
N VAL A 56 6.43 8.55 -20.36
CA VAL A 56 5.05 9.01 -20.55
C VAL A 56 4.69 8.94 -22.03
N LEU A 57 3.62 8.23 -22.33
CA LEU A 57 3.06 8.12 -23.68
C LEU A 57 2.01 9.20 -23.93
N SER A 58 1.08 9.40 -22.98
CA SER A 58 0.03 10.41 -23.11
C SER A 58 -0.58 10.77 -21.76
N VAL A 59 -1.03 12.02 -21.64
CA VAL A 59 -1.76 12.54 -20.48
C VAL A 59 -3.14 12.97 -20.95
N GLN A 60 -4.18 12.24 -20.53
CA GLN A 60 -5.56 12.43 -20.95
C GLN A 60 -6.41 12.86 -19.75
N GLN A 61 -7.30 13.83 -19.94
CA GLN A 61 -8.29 14.20 -18.93
C GLN A 61 -9.63 13.61 -19.35
N ILE A 62 -10.21 12.77 -18.49
CA ILE A 62 -11.57 12.28 -18.70
C ILE A 62 -12.50 13.33 -18.11
N GLY A 63 -13.51 13.75 -18.86
CA GLY A 63 -14.57 14.66 -18.36
C GLY A 63 -15.46 14.06 -17.26
N GLU A 64 -15.12 12.86 -16.77
CA GLU A 64 -15.76 12.22 -15.64
C GLU A 64 -15.22 12.81 -14.33
N VAL A 65 -16.13 13.05 -13.40
CA VAL A 65 -15.83 13.52 -12.04
C VAL A 65 -16.09 12.41 -11.04
N PHE A 66 -15.24 12.33 -10.03
CA PHE A 66 -15.29 11.33 -8.97
C PHE A 66 -15.43 12.01 -7.62
N GLU A 67 -16.03 11.30 -6.67
CA GLU A 67 -16.21 11.79 -5.31
C GLU A 67 -14.97 11.50 -4.45
N CYS A 68 -14.59 12.46 -3.62
CA CYS A 68 -13.61 12.30 -2.56
C CYS A 68 -14.22 12.75 -1.22
N THR A 69 -13.70 12.21 -0.11
CA THR A 69 -14.17 12.56 1.23
C THR A 69 -13.17 13.48 1.92
N PHE A 70 -13.65 14.60 2.47
CA PHE A 70 -12.85 15.49 3.31
C PHE A 70 -13.37 15.51 4.75
N THR A 71 -12.47 15.71 5.70
CA THR A 71 -12.81 15.82 7.13
C THR A 71 -13.03 17.29 7.50
N CYS A 72 -14.18 17.62 8.10
CA CYS A 72 -14.54 19.00 8.42
C CYS A 72 -14.50 19.35 9.93
N GLY A 73 -14.04 18.42 10.78
CA GLY A 73 -13.96 18.57 12.23
C GLY A 73 -14.09 17.21 12.93
N ALA A 74 -14.50 17.21 14.21
CA ALA A 74 -14.84 15.99 14.93
C ALA A 74 -16.04 15.28 14.25
N ASP A 75 -15.81 14.07 13.74
CA ASP A 75 -16.78 13.18 13.08
C ASP A 75 -17.55 13.73 11.87
N CYS A 76 -17.18 14.90 11.35
CA CYS A 76 -17.73 15.41 10.11
C CYS A 76 -16.98 14.86 8.89
N ARG A 77 -17.70 14.12 8.05
CA ARG A 77 -17.26 13.72 6.70
C ARG A 77 -18.12 14.43 5.67
N GLY A 78 -17.50 15.27 4.86
CA GLY A 78 -18.12 15.88 3.69
C GLY A 78 -17.62 15.21 2.41
N THR A 79 -18.45 15.21 1.38
CA THR A 79 -18.06 14.78 0.04
C THR A 79 -17.80 15.99 -0.85
N SER A 80 -16.77 15.88 -1.67
CA SER A 80 -16.44 16.84 -2.73
C SER A 80 -16.14 16.08 -4.00
N GLN A 81 -15.98 16.79 -5.12
CA GLN A 81 -15.70 16.19 -6.41
C GLN A 81 -14.33 16.62 -6.94
N TYR A 82 -13.72 15.75 -7.74
CA TYR A 82 -12.50 16.02 -8.50
C TYR A 82 -12.57 15.40 -9.90
N PRO A 83 -11.98 16.01 -10.92
CA PRO A 83 -11.92 15.44 -12.27
C PRO A 83 -10.84 14.35 -12.36
N CYS A 84 -11.04 13.39 -13.26
CA CYS A 84 -10.09 12.31 -13.49
C CYS A 84 -9.04 12.64 -14.56
N VAL A 85 -7.78 12.34 -14.27
CA VAL A 85 -6.68 12.37 -15.23
C VAL A 85 -6.08 10.98 -15.35
N GLN A 86 -5.77 10.58 -16.57
CA GLN A 86 -5.11 9.32 -16.93
C GLN A 86 -3.75 9.62 -17.56
N VAL A 87 -2.70 9.08 -16.95
CA VAL A 87 -1.33 9.15 -17.48
C VAL A 87 -0.97 7.76 -17.95
N TYR A 88 -0.86 7.60 -19.26
CA TYR A 88 -0.41 6.36 -19.87
C TYR A 88 1.10 6.39 -20.02
N VAL A 89 1.73 5.29 -19.62
CA VAL A 89 3.17 5.10 -19.71
C VAL A 89 3.49 3.91 -20.58
N ASN A 90 4.66 3.94 -21.20
CA ASN A 90 5.25 2.80 -21.88
C ASN A 90 6.37 2.23 -21.00
N ASN A 91 6.27 0.94 -20.69
CA ASN A 91 7.27 0.21 -19.91
C ASN A 91 8.40 -0.30 -20.82
N SER A 92 9.66 -0.05 -20.45
CA SER A 92 10.82 -0.56 -21.21
C SER A 92 10.89 -2.09 -21.29
N GLU A 93 10.45 -2.79 -20.23
CA GLU A 93 10.56 -4.26 -20.13
C GLU A 93 9.52 -4.96 -21.03
N SER A 94 8.25 -4.56 -20.93
CA SER A 94 7.14 -5.21 -21.66
C SER A 94 6.74 -4.49 -22.95
N ASN A 95 7.21 -3.25 -23.18
CA ASN A 95 6.75 -2.34 -24.24
C ASN A 95 5.22 -2.20 -24.32
N SER A 96 4.55 -2.43 -23.20
CA SER A 96 3.09 -2.35 -23.10
C SER A 96 2.65 -1.00 -22.57
N ARG A 97 1.55 -0.49 -23.12
CA ARG A 97 0.86 0.68 -22.58
C ARG A 97 0.20 0.31 -21.25
N ALA A 98 0.59 0.98 -20.18
CA ALA A 98 0.01 0.83 -18.85
C ALA A 98 -0.52 2.17 -18.32
N LEU A 99 -1.50 2.12 -17.43
CA LEU A 99 -1.98 3.31 -16.70
C LEU A 99 -1.10 3.51 -15.46
N LEU A 100 -0.61 4.73 -15.28
CA LEU A 100 0.22 5.09 -14.14
C LEU A 100 -0.64 5.30 -12.90
N HIS A 101 -0.20 4.78 -11.76
CA HIS A 101 -0.76 5.04 -10.44
C HIS A 101 0.35 5.47 -9.49
N SER A 102 0.04 6.36 -8.54
CA SER A 102 1.05 6.83 -7.58
C SER A 102 1.41 5.73 -6.58
N ASP A 103 0.40 4.96 -6.14
CA ASP A 103 0.53 3.87 -5.19
C ASP A 103 -0.61 2.83 -5.36
N GLU A 104 -0.49 1.70 -4.66
CA GLU A 104 -1.51 0.64 -4.66
C GLU A 104 -2.83 1.10 -4.03
N HIS A 105 -2.78 1.97 -3.02
CA HIS A 105 -3.99 2.47 -2.36
C HIS A 105 -4.88 3.26 -3.32
N GLN A 106 -4.27 4.08 -4.17
CA GLN A 106 -4.93 4.84 -5.21
C GLN A 106 -5.49 3.92 -6.29
N LEU A 107 -4.73 2.90 -6.69
CA LEU A 107 -5.20 1.88 -7.64
C LEU A 107 -6.45 1.16 -7.11
N LEU A 108 -6.46 0.77 -5.83
CA LEU A 108 -7.59 0.10 -5.18
C LEU A 108 -8.80 1.03 -5.00
N THR A 109 -8.56 2.32 -4.73
CA THR A 109 -9.61 3.31 -4.50
C THR A 109 -10.28 3.74 -5.81
N ASN A 110 -9.49 4.03 -6.85
CA ASN A 110 -10.01 4.40 -8.16
C ASN A 110 -9.07 3.90 -9.28
N PRO A 111 -9.30 2.69 -9.82
CA PRO A 111 -8.43 2.11 -10.84
C PRO A 111 -8.53 2.83 -12.19
N LYS A 112 -9.51 3.72 -12.39
CA LYS A 112 -9.68 4.45 -13.65
C LYS A 112 -8.80 5.71 -13.74
N CYS A 113 -8.29 6.20 -12.61
CA CYS A 113 -7.60 7.50 -12.54
C CYS A 113 -6.16 7.34 -12.04
N SER A 114 -5.28 8.16 -12.61
CA SER A 114 -3.85 8.17 -12.28
C SER A 114 -3.49 9.04 -11.09
N TYR A 115 -4.38 9.90 -10.62
CA TYR A 115 -4.17 10.72 -9.43
C TYR A 115 -5.48 10.99 -8.70
N ILE A 116 -5.46 10.91 -7.37
CA ILE A 116 -6.55 11.33 -6.49
C ILE A 116 -6.00 12.46 -5.61
N PRO A 117 -6.52 13.69 -5.73
CA PRO A 117 -6.02 14.81 -4.94
C PRO A 117 -6.38 14.67 -3.46
N PRO A 118 -5.59 15.28 -2.54
CA PRO A 118 -5.98 15.38 -1.14
C PRO A 118 -7.28 16.20 -1.02
N CYS A 119 -8.37 15.52 -0.70
CA CYS A 119 -9.71 16.08 -0.83
C CYS A 119 -9.91 17.36 0.00
N LYS A 120 -10.27 18.45 -0.67
CA LYS A 120 -10.66 19.73 -0.07
C LYS A 120 -12.16 19.92 -0.19
N ARG A 121 -12.70 20.75 0.70
CA ARG A 121 -14.12 21.16 0.70
C ARG A 121 -14.55 21.86 -0.59
N GLU A 122 -13.65 22.63 -1.20
CA GLU A 122 -13.93 23.37 -2.43
C GLU A 122 -13.52 22.54 -3.65
N ASN A 123 -14.46 22.25 -4.54
CA ASN A 123 -14.20 21.53 -5.79
C ASN A 123 -13.16 22.25 -6.68
N GLN A 124 -13.13 23.59 -6.63
CA GLN A 124 -12.16 24.39 -7.36
C GLN A 124 -10.72 24.09 -6.93
N LYS A 125 -10.46 23.92 -5.63
CA LYS A 125 -9.13 23.54 -5.12
C LYS A 125 -8.74 22.12 -5.54
N ASN A 126 -9.72 21.21 -5.59
CA ASN A 126 -9.48 19.85 -6.08
C ASN A 126 -9.13 19.85 -7.57
N LEU A 127 -9.88 20.62 -8.38
CA LEU A 127 -9.60 20.84 -9.79
C LEU A 127 -8.21 21.42 -10.00
N GLU A 128 -7.85 22.50 -9.29
CA GLU A 128 -6.52 23.12 -9.38
C GLU A 128 -5.40 22.13 -9.05
N SER A 129 -5.58 21.30 -8.01
CA SER A 129 -4.60 20.26 -7.67
C SER A 129 -4.41 19.25 -8.81
N VAL A 130 -5.51 18.81 -9.43
CA VAL A 130 -5.45 17.88 -10.57
C VAL A 130 -4.82 18.53 -11.79
N MET A 131 -5.14 19.80 -12.09
CA MET A 131 -4.57 20.53 -13.22
C MET A 131 -3.07 20.78 -13.04
N ASN A 132 -2.62 21.13 -11.84
CA ASN A 132 -1.19 21.30 -11.53
C ASN A 132 -0.44 19.98 -11.71
N TRP A 133 -0.99 18.87 -11.23
CA TRP A 133 -0.41 17.55 -11.40
C TRP A 133 -0.36 17.14 -12.87
N GLN A 134 -1.44 17.39 -13.62
CA GLN A 134 -1.48 17.15 -15.06
C GLN A 134 -0.42 17.95 -15.82
N GLN A 135 -0.21 19.23 -15.44
CA GLN A 135 0.78 20.09 -16.06
C GLN A 135 2.20 19.58 -15.79
N TYR A 136 2.50 19.14 -14.56
CA TYR A 136 3.79 18.53 -14.21
C TYR A 136 4.13 17.34 -15.12
N TRP A 137 3.18 16.42 -15.35
CA TRP A 137 3.42 15.27 -16.23
C TRP A 137 3.55 15.64 -17.70
N LYS A 138 2.94 16.74 -18.14
CA LYS A 138 3.07 17.23 -19.51
C LYS A 138 4.39 17.99 -19.75
N ASP A 139 4.79 18.85 -18.82
CA ASP A 139 5.85 19.82 -19.03
C ASP A 139 7.19 19.38 -18.43
N GLU A 140 7.20 18.87 -17.20
CA GLU A 140 8.46 18.57 -16.49
C GLU A 140 8.98 17.18 -16.84
N ILE A 141 8.14 16.16 -16.74
CA ILE A 141 8.52 14.79 -17.10
C ILE A 141 8.61 14.68 -18.63
N GLY A 142 7.57 15.12 -19.35
CA GLY A 142 7.50 15.06 -20.81
C GLY A 142 7.85 13.65 -21.32
N SER A 143 8.93 13.52 -22.09
CA SER A 143 9.42 12.24 -22.62
C SER A 143 10.60 11.64 -21.84
N GLN A 144 10.95 12.19 -20.67
CA GLN A 144 12.06 11.68 -19.87
C GLN A 144 11.68 10.32 -19.24
N PRO A 145 12.59 9.33 -19.30
CA PRO A 145 12.38 8.07 -18.61
C PRO A 145 12.53 8.25 -17.10
N PHE A 146 11.66 7.60 -16.33
CA PHE A 146 11.70 7.58 -14.88
C PHE A 146 11.56 6.14 -14.36
N THR A 147 12.06 5.89 -13.16
CA THR A 147 11.94 4.57 -12.53
C THR A 147 10.51 4.35 -12.06
N CYS A 148 9.92 3.24 -12.49
CA CYS A 148 8.59 2.78 -12.12
C CYS A 148 8.64 1.32 -11.68
N TYR A 149 7.60 0.86 -11.01
CA TYR A 149 7.46 -0.54 -10.60
C TYR A 149 6.31 -1.17 -11.36
N PHE A 150 6.57 -2.32 -11.97
CA PHE A 150 5.58 -3.06 -12.73
C PHE A 150 5.52 -4.50 -12.25
N ASN A 151 4.31 -4.99 -12.01
CA ASN A 151 4.05 -6.40 -11.71
C ASN A 151 3.19 -7.00 -12.83
N GLN A 152 3.79 -7.84 -13.66
CA GLN A 152 3.11 -8.49 -14.79
C GLN A 152 2.22 -9.67 -14.39
N TYR A 153 2.31 -10.13 -13.14
CA TYR A 153 1.62 -11.33 -12.64
C TYR A 153 0.37 -11.00 -11.82
N GLN A 154 -0.08 -9.75 -11.87
CA GLN A 154 -1.21 -9.23 -11.11
C GLN A 154 -2.37 -8.86 -12.03
#